data_AF-A0A3L6QS13-F1
#
_entry.id   AF-A0A3L6QS13-F1
#
_cell.length_a   1.000
_cell.length_b   1.000
_cell.length_c   1.000
_cell.angle_alpha   90.00
_cell.angle_beta   90.00
_cell.angle_gamma   90.00
#
_symmetry.space_group_name_H-M   'P 1'
#
loop_
_entity.id
_entity.type
_entity.pdbx_description
1 polymer ?
#
loop_
_entity_poly.entity_id
_entity_poly.type
_entity_poly.pdbx_seq_one_letter_code
_entity_poly.pdbx_strand_id
1 'polypeptide(L)'
;MYDYGSMEFVVWDPITGRERRIHDEVPDVYTNHAVLCAAGAGCDHSGCSGGPFLLACVGLQGKIIVKAYGCIYSSEAGAPSVDPTYLGYIHFDHHECDLEDQSAALVGGALHFFGNSGILRYDVLGGRRLSVIELPPANFLGSSTIVMTAENGGLGLATLDGHYIDQWSTETGPDGNARWAHLKFIDLEPLLPAGSLKTPALSGFAEDANVIFMSTDDGTFTITLKSMLARKVCEMGKLNPVFPYVSFYTAAACARGTLAPPVGTQ
;
A
#
# COMPACT_ATOMS: atom_id res chain seq x y z
N MET A 1 -11.92 4.20 -2.66
CA MET A 1 -13.14 3.91 -1.88
C MET A 1 -14.09 3.14 -2.78
N TYR A 2 -14.89 2.20 -2.26
CA TYR A 2 -15.91 1.50 -3.05
C TYR A 2 -17.30 2.05 -2.74
N ASP A 3 -18.06 2.40 -3.78
CA ASP A 3 -19.46 2.80 -3.67
C ASP A 3 -20.36 1.59 -3.96
N TYR A 4 -20.87 0.95 -2.90
CA TYR A 4 -21.77 -0.19 -3.01
C TYR A 4 -23.11 0.15 -3.68
N GLY A 5 -23.51 1.42 -3.71
CA GLY A 5 -24.74 1.85 -4.36
C GLY A 5 -24.63 1.85 -5.89
N SER A 6 -23.45 2.18 -6.41
CA SER A 6 -23.18 2.23 -7.86
C SER A 6 -22.28 1.09 -8.38
N MET A 7 -21.72 0.26 -7.50
CA MET A 7 -20.71 -0.76 -7.83
C MET A 7 -19.51 -0.14 -8.56
N GLU A 8 -18.96 0.94 -7.99
CA GLU A 8 -17.86 1.70 -8.57
C GLU A 8 -16.73 1.91 -7.55
N PHE A 9 -15.49 1.84 -8.04
CA PHE A 9 -14.34 2.38 -7.32
C PHE A 9 -14.25 3.89 -7.54
N VAL A 10 -14.12 4.62 -6.44
CA VAL A 10 -13.84 6.05 -6.42
C VAL A 10 -12.36 6.26 -6.06
N VAL A 11 -11.60 6.78 -7.01
CA VAL A 11 -10.27 7.35 -6.78
C VAL A 11 -10.46 8.84 -6.52
N TRP A 12 -10.07 9.27 -5.32
CA TRP A 12 -10.31 10.61 -4.81
C TRP A 12 -8.99 11.35 -4.57
N ASP A 13 -8.91 12.58 -5.05
CA ASP A 13 -7.84 13.53 -4.72
C ASP A 13 -8.28 14.37 -3.51
N PRO A 14 -7.70 14.14 -2.31
CA PRO A 14 -8.10 14.85 -1.10
C PRO A 14 -7.75 16.34 -1.11
N ILE A 15 -6.81 16.78 -1.94
CA ILE A 15 -6.39 18.18 -2.01
C ILE A 15 -7.32 18.97 -2.90
N THR A 16 -7.63 18.45 -4.09
CA THR A 16 -8.47 19.16 -5.08
C THR A 16 -9.95 18.83 -4.95
N GLY A 17 -10.30 17.78 -4.21
CA GLY A 17 -11.65 17.24 -4.11
C GLY A 17 -12.13 16.53 -5.39
N ARG A 18 -11.24 16.34 -6.38
CA ARG A 18 -11.61 15.67 -7.63
C ARG A 18 -11.80 14.18 -7.42
N GLU A 19 -12.79 13.63 -8.09
CA GLU A 19 -13.10 12.21 -8.07
C GLU A 19 -13.01 11.62 -9.48
N ARG A 20 -12.51 10.38 -9.58
CA ARG A 20 -12.67 9.54 -10.75
C ARG A 20 -13.35 8.25 -10.35
N ARG A 21 -14.48 7.98 -10.99
CA ARG A 21 -15.28 6.76 -10.79
C ARG A 21 -14.91 5.74 -11.85
N ILE A 22 -14.75 4.50 -11.43
CA ILE A 22 -14.34 3.38 -12.25
C ILE A 22 -15.35 2.28 -11.98
N HIS A 23 -16.04 1.82 -13.01
CA HIS A 23 -16.98 0.72 -12.85
C HIS A 23 -16.24 -0.55 -12.45
N ASP A 24 -16.81 -1.27 -11.49
CA ASP A 24 -16.25 -2.53 -11.06
C ASP A 24 -16.62 -3.63 -12.05
N GLU A 25 -15.68 -3.98 -12.92
CA GLU A 25 -15.79 -5.14 -13.80
C GLU A 25 -15.10 -6.38 -13.21
N VAL A 26 -14.57 -6.27 -11.98
CA VAL A 26 -13.86 -7.34 -11.29
C VAL A 26 -14.88 -8.29 -10.68
N PRO A 27 -14.72 -9.62 -10.79
CA PRO A 27 -15.65 -10.56 -10.16
C PRO A 27 -15.75 -10.32 -8.65
N ASP A 28 -16.95 -10.52 -8.10
CA ASP A 28 -17.32 -10.39 -6.68
C ASP A 28 -16.41 -11.27 -5.78
N VAL A 29 -15.29 -10.68 -5.34
CA VAL A 29 -14.18 -11.37 -4.67
C VAL A 29 -13.48 -10.40 -3.70
N TYR A 30 -12.88 -10.93 -2.63
CA TYR A 30 -12.04 -10.17 -1.69
C TYR A 30 -10.88 -9.51 -2.44
N THR A 31 -10.95 -8.19 -2.56
CA THR A 31 -10.04 -7.39 -3.39
C THR A 31 -9.32 -6.32 -2.58
N ASN A 32 -8.00 -6.30 -2.73
CA ASN A 32 -7.16 -5.22 -2.24
C ASN A 32 -6.75 -4.35 -3.42
N HIS A 33 -6.54 -3.06 -3.13
CA HIS A 33 -6.37 -2.03 -4.14
C HIS A 33 -5.15 -1.17 -3.85
N ALA A 34 -4.48 -0.72 -4.90
CA ALA A 34 -3.45 0.29 -4.82
C ALA A 34 -3.55 1.25 -6.00
N VAL A 35 -3.39 2.55 -5.73
CA VAL A 35 -3.34 3.59 -6.75
C VAL A 35 -1.91 4.03 -6.94
N LEU A 36 -1.44 4.02 -8.18
CA LEU A 36 -0.09 4.36 -8.57
C LEU A 36 -0.10 5.52 -9.56
N CYS A 37 0.94 6.33 -9.54
CA CYS A 37 1.15 7.30 -10.60
C CYS A 37 1.53 6.59 -11.91
N ALA A 38 0.95 7.00 -13.04
CA ALA A 38 1.24 6.39 -14.34
C ALA A 38 2.53 6.92 -15.02
N ALA A 39 3.19 7.94 -14.45
CA ALA A 39 4.39 8.55 -15.03
C ALA A 39 5.62 7.63 -15.08
N GLY A 40 5.56 6.46 -14.42
CA GLY A 40 6.59 5.42 -14.48
C GLY A 40 7.77 5.66 -13.52
N ALA A 41 8.77 4.79 -13.63
CA ALA A 41 9.95 4.79 -12.77
C ALA A 41 10.78 6.07 -12.95
N GLY A 42 11.18 6.71 -11.84
CA GLY A 42 12.01 7.92 -11.83
C GLY A 42 11.22 9.23 -11.84
N CYS A 43 9.90 9.17 -11.80
CA CYS A 43 9.09 10.34 -11.48
C CYS A 43 9.26 10.71 -10.00
N ASP A 44 9.44 12.00 -9.71
CA ASP A 44 9.59 12.51 -8.33
C ASP A 44 8.24 12.64 -7.59
N HIS A 45 7.14 12.28 -8.26
CA HIS A 45 5.74 12.27 -7.81
C HIS A 45 5.20 13.55 -7.18
N SER A 46 6.02 14.60 -7.11
CA SER A 46 5.73 15.87 -6.45
C SER A 46 4.64 16.69 -7.16
N GLY A 47 4.44 16.44 -8.46
CA GLY A 47 3.43 17.11 -9.29
C GLY A 47 2.37 16.19 -9.87
N CYS A 48 2.26 14.94 -9.40
CA CYS A 48 1.40 13.94 -10.02
C CYS A 48 -0.06 13.96 -9.52
N SER A 49 -0.39 14.83 -8.57
CA SER A 49 -1.76 14.97 -8.06
C SER A 49 -2.73 15.35 -9.18
N GLY A 50 -3.81 14.58 -9.31
CA GLY A 50 -4.81 14.75 -10.36
C GLY A 50 -4.37 14.37 -11.78
N GLY A 51 -3.15 13.86 -11.97
CA GLY A 51 -2.64 13.36 -13.25
C GLY A 51 -3.07 11.92 -13.56
N PRO A 52 -2.57 11.36 -14.67
CA PRO A 52 -2.71 9.94 -14.99
C PRO A 52 -2.28 9.01 -13.85
N PHE A 53 -3.15 8.06 -13.52
CA PHE A 53 -2.90 7.02 -12.54
C PHE A 53 -3.20 5.61 -13.09
N LEU A 54 -2.64 4.62 -12.41
CA LEU A 54 -2.96 3.19 -12.54
C LEU A 54 -3.68 2.76 -11.26
N LEU A 55 -4.80 2.05 -11.39
CA LEU A 55 -5.44 1.34 -10.29
C LEU A 55 -5.12 -0.15 -10.44
N ALA A 56 -4.34 -0.69 -9.51
CA ALA A 56 -4.07 -2.12 -9.44
C ALA A 56 -5.01 -2.74 -8.42
N CYS A 57 -5.63 -3.86 -8.81
CA CYS A 57 -6.46 -4.67 -7.92
C CYS A 57 -5.89 -6.08 -7.88
N VAL A 58 -5.88 -6.69 -6.70
CA VAL A 58 -5.58 -8.10 -6.52
C VAL A 58 -6.67 -8.73 -5.70
N GLY A 59 -6.97 -10.00 -5.96
CA GLY A 59 -7.93 -10.71 -5.14
C GLY A 59 -7.66 -12.20 -5.07
N LEU A 60 -8.24 -12.81 -4.03
CA LEU A 60 -8.15 -14.23 -3.76
C LEU A 60 -9.54 -14.86 -3.87
N GLN A 61 -9.68 -15.87 -4.74
CA GLN A 61 -10.94 -16.57 -4.98
C GLN A 61 -10.84 -18.05 -4.61
N GLY A 62 -11.76 -18.52 -3.76
CA GLY A 62 -11.88 -19.93 -3.37
C GLY A 62 -11.55 -20.17 -1.90
N LYS A 63 -11.93 -21.36 -1.38
CA LYS A 63 -11.71 -21.74 0.02
C LYS A 63 -10.61 -22.79 0.20
N ILE A 64 -10.65 -23.87 -0.58
CA ILE A 64 -9.69 -24.99 -0.47
C ILE A 64 -8.55 -24.85 -1.47
N ILE A 65 -8.86 -24.34 -2.67
CA ILE A 65 -7.86 -24.03 -3.68
C ILE A 65 -8.05 -22.56 -4.03
N VAL A 66 -7.07 -21.75 -3.67
CA VAL A 66 -7.15 -20.31 -3.79
C VAL A 66 -6.55 -19.90 -5.12
N LYS A 67 -7.32 -19.18 -5.93
CA LYS A 67 -6.86 -18.53 -7.16
C LYS A 67 -6.55 -17.08 -6.84
N ALA A 68 -5.32 -16.66 -7.10
CA ALA A 68 -4.99 -15.25 -7.10
C ALA A 68 -5.19 -14.67 -8.50
N TYR A 69 -5.72 -13.47 -8.57
CA TYR A 69 -5.79 -12.70 -9.80
C TYR A 69 -5.36 -11.26 -9.55
N GLY A 70 -4.95 -10.61 -10.63
CA GLY A 70 -4.49 -9.23 -10.61
C GLY A 70 -4.95 -8.53 -11.87
N CYS A 71 -5.43 -7.30 -11.73
CA CYS A 71 -5.82 -6.46 -12.85
C CYS A 71 -5.29 -5.04 -12.68
N ILE A 72 -5.10 -4.35 -13.79
CA ILE A 72 -4.67 -2.95 -13.81
C ILE A 72 -5.59 -2.15 -14.73
N TYR A 73 -6.19 -1.13 -14.15
CA TYR A 73 -6.87 -0.07 -14.88
C TYR A 73 -5.90 1.10 -15.11
N SER A 74 -5.85 1.63 -16.33
CA SER A 74 -5.15 2.88 -16.65
C SER A 74 -6.16 3.98 -16.93
N SER A 75 -5.99 5.09 -16.22
CA SER A 75 -6.88 6.26 -16.33
C SER A 75 -6.80 7.00 -17.68
N GLU A 76 -5.76 6.76 -18.49
CA GLU A 76 -5.61 7.34 -19.83
C GLU A 76 -6.22 6.46 -20.93
N ALA A 77 -6.19 5.14 -20.75
CA ALA A 77 -6.74 4.21 -21.73
C ALA A 77 -8.27 4.28 -21.80
N GLY A 78 -8.93 4.84 -20.78
CA GLY A 78 -10.37 5.07 -20.70
C GLY A 78 -11.21 3.80 -20.51
N ALA A 79 -10.72 2.65 -20.97
CA ALA A 79 -11.24 1.32 -20.70
C ALA A 79 -10.25 0.55 -19.80
N PRO A 80 -10.73 -0.25 -18.83
CA PRO A 80 -9.86 -1.12 -18.08
C PRO A 80 -9.13 -2.07 -19.04
N SER A 81 -7.80 -2.18 -18.90
CA SER A 81 -7.09 -3.31 -19.52
C SER A 81 -7.38 -4.55 -18.66
N VAL A 82 -8.62 -5.04 -18.70
CA VAL A 82 -9.06 -6.27 -18.05
C VAL A 82 -8.50 -7.44 -18.85
N ASP A 83 -7.17 -7.56 -18.88
CA ASP A 83 -6.55 -8.84 -19.12
C ASP A 83 -6.07 -9.33 -17.75
N PRO A 84 -6.99 -9.90 -16.94
CA PRO A 84 -6.69 -10.35 -15.60
C PRO A 84 -5.57 -11.37 -15.70
N THR A 85 -4.43 -11.06 -15.10
CA THR A 85 -3.38 -12.06 -15.00
C THR A 85 -3.76 -12.98 -13.87
N TYR A 86 -4.10 -14.21 -14.23
CA TYR A 86 -4.38 -15.26 -13.26
C TYR A 86 -3.06 -15.89 -12.84
N LEU A 87 -2.81 -15.92 -11.54
CA LEU A 87 -1.94 -16.96 -11.03
C LEU A 87 -2.76 -18.26 -11.00
N GLY A 88 -2.13 -19.37 -11.38
CA GLY A 88 -2.70 -20.69 -11.15
C GLY A 88 -3.00 -20.93 -9.66
N TYR A 89 -3.52 -22.11 -9.37
CA TYR A 89 -3.83 -22.52 -8.00
C TYR A 89 -2.63 -22.33 -7.07
N ILE A 90 -2.78 -21.49 -6.06
CA ILE A 90 -1.83 -21.42 -4.96
C ILE A 90 -2.27 -22.47 -3.95
N HIS A 91 -1.41 -23.45 -3.73
CA HIS A 91 -1.54 -24.32 -2.57
C HIS A 91 -0.94 -23.59 -1.39
N PHE A 92 -1.80 -23.12 -0.50
CA PHE A 92 -1.39 -22.72 0.82
C PHE A 92 -1.55 -23.92 1.74
N ASP A 93 -0.64 -24.09 2.70
CA ASP A 93 -0.73 -25.14 3.72
C ASP A 93 -1.87 -24.87 4.74
N HIS A 94 -2.54 -23.72 4.63
CA HIS A 94 -3.62 -23.28 5.51
C HIS A 94 -4.98 -23.21 4.79
N HIS A 95 -6.04 -23.53 5.53
CA HIS A 95 -7.41 -23.69 5.00
C HIS A 95 -8.14 -22.37 4.69
N GLU A 96 -7.57 -21.22 5.07
CA GLU A 96 -8.10 -19.88 4.79
C GLU A 96 -6.95 -18.97 4.37
N CYS A 97 -7.10 -18.30 3.23
CA CYS A 97 -6.10 -17.37 2.71
C CYS A 97 -6.78 -16.06 2.37
N ASP A 98 -6.52 -15.08 3.21
CA ASP A 98 -7.08 -13.74 3.09
C ASP A 98 -5.94 -12.73 3.02
N LEU A 99 -6.15 -11.71 2.19
CA LEU A 99 -5.32 -10.52 2.22
C LEU A 99 -5.78 -9.66 3.37
N GLU A 100 -4.83 -9.14 4.15
CA GLU A 100 -5.14 -8.15 5.18
C GLU A 100 -5.57 -6.86 4.51
N ASP A 101 -6.64 -6.23 5.00
CA ASP A 101 -7.10 -4.93 4.52
C ASP A 101 -6.09 -3.86 4.98
N GLN A 102 -5.02 -3.66 4.21
CA GLN A 102 -3.90 -2.77 4.52
C GLN A 102 -3.29 -2.18 3.24
N SER A 103 -2.53 -1.09 3.39
CA SER A 103 -1.79 -0.47 2.30
C SER A 103 -0.72 -1.41 1.72
N ALA A 104 -0.68 -1.52 0.39
CA ALA A 104 0.39 -2.25 -0.31
C ALA A 104 1.70 -1.46 -0.33
N ALA A 105 2.83 -2.17 -0.42
CA ALA A 105 4.15 -1.59 -0.62
C ALA A 105 4.60 -1.73 -2.09
N LEU A 106 5.12 -0.66 -2.70
CA LEU A 106 5.68 -0.67 -4.05
C LEU A 106 7.20 -0.87 -3.97
N VAL A 107 7.70 -2.04 -4.36
CA VAL A 107 9.12 -2.35 -4.30
C VAL A 107 9.57 -2.97 -5.61
N GLY A 108 10.64 -2.43 -6.21
CA GLY A 108 11.20 -2.97 -7.46
C GLY A 108 10.20 -3.04 -8.62
N GLY A 109 9.21 -2.13 -8.65
CA GLY A 109 8.16 -2.10 -9.67
C GLY A 109 7.01 -3.09 -9.48
N ALA A 110 6.97 -3.79 -8.35
CA ALA A 110 5.87 -4.68 -7.98
C ALA A 110 5.18 -4.21 -6.70
N LEU A 111 3.86 -4.40 -6.65
CA LEU A 111 3.06 -4.21 -5.45
C LEU A 111 3.10 -5.47 -4.59
N HIS A 112 3.15 -5.27 -3.28
CA HIS A 112 3.19 -6.34 -2.30
C HIS A 112 2.03 -6.16 -1.33
N PHE A 113 1.18 -7.17 -1.24
CA PHE A 113 -0.01 -7.19 -0.37
C PHE A 113 0.19 -8.25 0.69
N PHE A 114 0.07 -7.86 1.96
CA PHE A 114 0.21 -8.78 3.07
C PHE A 114 -1.02 -9.68 3.19
N GLY A 115 -0.82 -10.95 3.51
CA GLY A 115 -1.87 -11.91 3.79
C GLY A 115 -1.42 -12.92 4.84
N ASN A 116 -2.37 -13.63 5.42
CA ASN A 116 -2.13 -14.55 6.54
C ASN A 116 -1.18 -15.72 6.21
N SER A 117 -1.06 -16.08 4.94
CA SER A 117 -0.32 -17.25 4.45
C SER A 117 0.86 -16.89 3.53
N GLY A 118 1.14 -15.60 3.35
CA GLY A 118 2.12 -15.14 2.37
C GLY A 118 1.93 -13.68 1.99
N ILE A 119 2.93 -13.12 1.33
CA ILE A 119 2.83 -11.81 0.68
C ILE A 119 2.54 -12.03 -0.80
N LEU A 120 1.41 -11.52 -1.28
CA LEU A 120 1.08 -11.56 -2.69
C LEU A 120 1.84 -10.43 -3.41
N ARG A 121 2.72 -10.81 -4.33
CA ARG A 121 3.45 -9.90 -5.20
C ARG A 121 2.73 -9.79 -6.54
N TYR A 122 2.45 -8.57 -6.98
CA TYR A 122 1.91 -8.27 -8.29
C TYR A 122 2.85 -7.34 -9.08
N ASP A 123 3.46 -7.87 -10.13
CA ASP A 123 4.40 -7.17 -10.98
C ASP A 123 3.69 -6.23 -11.97
N VAL A 124 3.32 -5.05 -11.46
CA VAL A 124 2.52 -4.07 -12.19
C VAL A 124 3.30 -3.35 -13.30
N LEU A 125 4.62 -3.23 -13.17
CA LEU A 125 5.48 -2.61 -14.18
C LEU A 125 6.16 -3.64 -15.11
N GLY A 126 6.30 -4.90 -14.68
CA GLY A 126 6.99 -5.97 -15.40
C GLY A 126 6.08 -7.16 -15.74
N GLY A 127 5.57 -7.20 -16.97
CA GLY A 127 4.90 -8.40 -17.51
C GLY A 127 3.64 -8.88 -16.77
N ARG A 128 3.11 -8.10 -15.80
CA ARG A 128 1.84 -8.33 -15.09
C ARG A 128 1.76 -9.65 -14.32
N ARG A 129 2.88 -10.17 -13.83
CA ARG A 129 2.93 -11.49 -13.18
C ARG A 129 2.58 -11.42 -11.70
N LEU A 130 1.81 -12.40 -11.24
CA LEU A 130 1.62 -12.64 -9.81
C LEU A 130 2.67 -13.64 -9.31
N SER A 131 2.94 -13.61 -8.02
CA SER A 131 3.70 -14.63 -7.28
C SER A 131 3.45 -14.49 -5.79
N VAL A 132 3.75 -15.52 -5.00
CA VAL A 132 3.72 -15.44 -3.53
C VAL A 132 5.13 -15.44 -2.99
N ILE A 133 5.38 -14.58 -2.01
CA ILE A 133 6.59 -14.57 -1.21
C ILE A 133 6.22 -15.16 0.16
N GLU A 134 6.96 -16.17 0.58
CA GLU A 134 6.78 -16.78 1.90
C GLU A 134 7.08 -15.78 3.00
N LEU A 135 6.33 -15.86 4.10
CA LEU A 135 6.58 -15.03 5.29
C LEU A 135 7.88 -15.47 5.99
N PRO A 136 8.51 -14.60 6.79
CA PRO A 136 9.52 -15.06 7.75
C PRO A 136 8.90 -16.16 8.64
N PRO A 137 9.71 -17.07 9.22
CA PRO A 137 9.19 -18.25 9.90
C PRO A 137 8.10 -17.93 10.94
N ALA A 138 7.09 -18.81 11.06
CA ALA A 138 5.81 -18.50 11.70
C ALA A 138 5.87 -18.07 13.18
N ASN A 139 6.95 -18.38 13.90
CA ASN A 139 7.15 -17.93 15.29
C ASN A 139 7.55 -16.44 15.40
N PHE A 140 7.66 -15.71 14.28
CA PHE A 140 8.14 -14.33 14.23
C PHE A 140 7.05 -13.30 13.90
N LEU A 141 5.84 -13.72 13.51
CA LEU A 141 4.75 -12.78 13.26
C LEU A 141 4.04 -12.45 14.57
N GLY A 142 4.07 -11.17 14.92
CA GLY A 142 3.38 -10.63 16.07
C GLY A 142 1.89 -10.37 15.82
N SER A 143 1.29 -9.64 16.75
CA SER A 143 -0.16 -9.34 16.78
C SER A 143 -0.68 -8.50 15.61
N SER A 144 0.22 -7.79 14.91
CA SER A 144 -0.10 -6.91 13.79
C SER A 144 1.14 -6.75 12.93
N THR A 145 0.99 -6.90 11.62
CA THR A 145 2.11 -6.82 10.66
C THR A 145 1.69 -5.95 9.49
N ILE A 146 2.63 -5.14 8.98
CA ILE A 146 2.47 -4.35 7.76
C ILE A 146 3.64 -4.60 6.81
N VAL A 147 3.36 -4.50 5.51
CA VAL A 147 4.40 -4.42 4.46
C VAL A 147 4.92 -2.99 4.35
N MET A 148 6.21 -2.86 4.07
CA MET A 148 6.89 -1.57 3.90
C MET A 148 8.04 -1.68 2.90
N THR A 149 8.58 -0.55 2.48
CA THR A 149 9.88 -0.51 1.80
C THR A 149 10.97 -0.43 2.87
N ALA A 150 11.95 -1.34 2.80
CA ALA A 150 13.08 -1.37 3.73
C ALA A 150 14.14 -0.32 3.37
N GLU A 151 15.03 0.01 4.31
CA GLU A 151 16.10 1.01 4.11
C GLU A 151 17.07 0.66 2.98
N ASN A 152 17.22 -0.63 2.66
CA ASN A 152 18.02 -1.11 1.53
C ASN A 152 17.29 -1.00 0.17
N GLY A 153 16.08 -0.44 0.14
CA GLY A 153 15.21 -0.36 -1.05
C GLY A 153 14.51 -1.67 -1.41
N GLY A 154 14.69 -2.72 -0.60
CA GLY A 154 14.03 -4.01 -0.75
C GLY A 154 12.68 -4.08 -0.05
N LEU A 155 12.04 -5.25 -0.10
CA LEU A 155 10.77 -5.48 0.58
C LEU A 155 11.04 -5.61 2.07
N GLY A 156 10.26 -4.89 2.87
CA GLY A 156 10.32 -4.90 4.32
C GLY A 156 9.02 -5.36 4.95
N LEU A 157 9.13 -5.84 6.19
CA LEU A 157 8.02 -6.07 7.10
C LEU A 157 8.29 -5.35 8.41
N ALA A 158 7.24 -4.83 9.02
CA ALA A 158 7.23 -4.41 10.41
C ALA A 158 6.14 -5.21 11.13
N THR A 159 6.50 -5.88 12.22
CA THR A 159 5.57 -6.68 13.02
C THR A 159 5.61 -6.26 14.49
N LEU A 160 4.46 -6.24 15.13
CA LEU A 160 4.28 -5.81 16.51
C LEU A 160 4.34 -7.02 17.45
N ASP A 161 5.45 -7.12 18.18
CA ASP A 161 5.67 -8.13 19.21
C ASP A 161 5.71 -7.48 20.60
N GLY A 162 4.61 -7.60 21.34
CA GLY A 162 4.44 -6.95 22.64
C GLY A 162 4.50 -5.42 22.54
N HIS A 163 5.59 -4.83 23.05
CA HIS A 163 5.86 -3.39 23.01
C HIS A 163 7.00 -3.02 22.05
N TYR A 164 7.36 -3.94 21.16
CA TYR A 164 8.41 -3.74 20.17
C TYR A 164 7.85 -3.82 18.76
N ILE A 165 8.38 -2.99 17.86
CA ILE A 165 8.29 -3.25 16.43
C ILE A 165 9.54 -4.00 16.02
N ASP A 166 9.37 -5.21 15.51
CA ASP A 166 10.41 -5.98 14.86
C ASP A 166 10.38 -5.73 13.35
N GLN A 167 11.52 -5.33 12.79
CA GLN A 167 11.68 -5.01 11.37
C GLN A 167 12.50 -6.07 10.65
N TRP A 168 12.03 -6.44 9.47
CA TRP A 168 12.66 -7.42 8.59
C TRP A 168 12.80 -6.84 7.19
N SER A 169 13.78 -7.34 6.44
CA SER A 169 13.88 -7.07 5.01
C SER A 169 14.27 -8.30 4.22
N THR A 170 13.88 -8.30 2.95
CA THR A 170 14.35 -9.30 2.00
C THR A 170 15.77 -8.94 1.54
N GLU A 171 16.66 -9.92 1.61
CA GLU A 171 17.94 -9.91 0.93
C GLU A 171 17.92 -10.93 -0.21
N THR A 172 18.64 -10.65 -1.29
CA THR A 172 18.82 -11.63 -2.37
C THR A 172 19.73 -12.74 -1.87
N GLY A 173 19.18 -13.94 -1.70
CA GLY A 173 19.96 -15.11 -1.33
C GLY A 173 20.93 -15.56 -2.43
N PRO A 174 21.89 -16.46 -2.12
CA PRO A 174 22.82 -17.03 -3.10
C PRO A 174 22.13 -17.71 -4.29
N ASP A 175 20.91 -18.22 -4.06
CA ASP A 175 20.09 -18.94 -5.03
C ASP A 175 19.18 -17.99 -5.85
N GLY A 176 19.28 -16.67 -5.62
CA GLY A 176 18.43 -15.65 -6.24
C GLY A 176 17.06 -15.46 -5.58
N ASN A 177 16.67 -16.35 -4.65
CA ASN A 177 15.42 -16.24 -3.90
C ASN A 177 15.52 -15.20 -2.78
N ALA A 178 14.41 -14.51 -2.49
CA ALA A 178 14.30 -13.61 -1.36
C ALA A 178 14.45 -14.39 -0.04
N ARG A 179 15.37 -13.93 0.83
CA ARG A 179 15.54 -14.45 2.19
C ARG A 179 15.28 -13.32 3.18
N TRP A 180 14.53 -13.61 4.23
CA TRP A 180 14.26 -12.64 5.28
C TRP A 180 15.44 -12.52 6.22
N ALA A 181 15.90 -11.29 6.42
CA ALA A 181 16.89 -10.92 7.42
C ALA A 181 16.26 -9.96 8.43
N HIS A 182 16.46 -10.27 9.71
CA HIS A 182 16.07 -9.40 10.81
C HIS A 182 16.93 -8.13 10.78
N LEU A 183 16.30 -6.96 10.83
CA LEU A 183 16.97 -5.67 10.82
C LEU A 183 17.18 -5.13 12.22
N LYS A 184 16.08 -4.88 12.96
CA LYS A 184 16.14 -4.22 14.27
C LYS A 184 14.83 -4.32 15.03
N PHE A 185 14.93 -4.17 16.35
CA PHE A 185 13.82 -3.88 17.24
C PHE A 185 13.71 -2.38 17.50
N ILE A 186 12.47 -1.90 17.58
CA ILE A 186 12.15 -0.54 18.02
C ILE A 186 11.30 -0.67 19.27
N ASP A 187 11.86 -0.22 20.40
CA ASP A 187 11.13 -0.13 21.67
C ASP A 187 10.12 1.03 21.61
N LEU A 188 8.85 0.72 21.87
CA LEU A 188 7.76 1.69 21.83
C LEU A 188 7.54 2.42 23.16
N GLU A 189 7.99 1.86 24.28
CA GLU A 189 7.82 2.47 25.61
C GLU A 189 8.38 3.90 25.71
N PRO A 190 9.59 4.21 25.18
CA PRO A 190 10.10 5.58 25.22
C PRO A 190 9.44 6.50 24.18
N LEU A 191 8.75 5.94 23.19
CA LEU A 191 8.18 6.70 22.07
C LEU A 191 6.75 7.17 22.35
N LEU A 192 5.98 6.37 23.08
CA LEU A 192 4.54 6.59 23.25
C LEU A 192 4.16 6.87 24.71
N PRO A 193 3.07 7.62 24.96
CA PRO A 193 2.59 7.85 26.31
C PRO A 193 2.27 6.55 27.06
N ALA A 194 2.56 6.54 28.37
CA ALA A 194 2.19 5.43 29.25
C ALA A 194 0.67 5.23 29.24
N GLY A 195 0.22 4.08 28.70
CA GLY A 195 -1.20 3.74 28.56
C GLY A 195 -1.64 3.46 27.12
N SER A 196 -0.95 4.04 26.13
CA SER A 196 -1.27 3.85 24.71
C SER A 196 -0.88 2.47 24.17
N LEU A 197 -0.11 1.69 24.93
CA LEU A 197 0.41 0.38 24.54
C LEU A 197 -0.42 -0.82 25.01
N LYS A 198 -1.67 -0.63 25.44
CA LYS A 198 -2.53 -1.74 25.85
C LYS A 198 -2.95 -2.64 24.70
N THR A 199 -3.42 -2.04 23.61
CA THR A 199 -3.84 -2.75 22.40
C THR A 199 -3.41 -2.00 21.12
N PRO A 200 -2.10 -1.78 20.93
CA PRO A 200 -1.60 -1.10 19.75
C PRO A 200 -1.76 -1.99 18.51
N ALA A 201 -1.88 -1.37 17.34
CA ALA A 201 -1.85 -2.04 16.04
C ALA A 201 -1.08 -1.19 15.04
N LEU A 202 -0.28 -1.85 14.19
CA LEU A 202 0.31 -1.22 13.02
C LEU A 202 -0.78 -1.05 11.97
N SER A 203 -0.86 0.15 11.38
CA SER A 203 -1.99 0.52 10.51
C SER A 203 -1.59 0.90 9.09
N GLY A 204 -0.31 1.17 8.85
CA GLY A 204 0.18 1.47 7.50
C GLY A 204 1.57 2.09 7.50
N PHE A 205 2.15 2.24 6.31
CA PHE A 205 3.48 2.81 6.10
C PHE A 205 3.45 3.85 4.97
N ALA A 206 4.07 5.01 5.21
CA ALA A 206 4.27 6.04 4.19
C ALA A 206 5.74 6.02 3.74
N GLU A 207 5.98 5.53 2.53
CA GLU A 207 7.32 5.34 1.95
C GLU A 207 8.13 6.64 1.88
N ASP A 208 7.59 7.68 1.24
CA ASP A 208 8.31 8.95 1.06
C ASP A 208 8.66 9.65 2.38
N ALA A 209 7.82 9.49 3.40
CA ALA A 209 8.04 10.06 4.73
C ALA A 209 8.87 9.16 5.65
N ASN A 210 9.02 7.87 5.30
CA ASN A 210 9.59 6.82 6.13
C ASN A 210 8.96 6.76 7.54
N VAL A 211 7.62 6.73 7.56
CA VAL A 211 6.79 6.79 8.77
C VAL A 211 5.88 5.57 8.87
N ILE A 212 5.84 4.97 10.05
CA ILE A 212 4.86 3.95 10.42
C ILE A 212 3.67 4.61 11.12
N PHE A 213 2.45 4.23 10.73
CA PHE A 213 1.23 4.57 11.45
C PHE A 213 0.89 3.49 12.45
N MET A 214 0.60 3.90 13.67
CA MET A 214 0.20 3.03 14.77
C MET A 214 -1.07 3.56 15.40
N SER A 215 -2.08 2.71 15.46
CA SER A 215 -3.34 3.01 16.12
C SER A 215 -3.36 2.43 17.52
N THR A 216 -3.85 3.22 18.46
CA THR A 216 -3.95 2.89 19.88
C THR A 216 -5.33 3.28 20.41
N ASP A 217 -5.63 2.90 21.65
CA ASP A 217 -6.86 3.34 22.31
C ASP A 217 -6.91 4.86 22.53
N ASP A 218 -5.75 5.52 22.63
CA ASP A 218 -5.64 6.97 22.86
C ASP A 218 -5.59 7.80 21.57
N GLY A 219 -5.37 7.15 20.42
CA GLY A 219 -5.32 7.80 19.11
C GLY A 219 -4.34 7.15 18.14
N THR A 220 -4.23 7.74 16.95
CA THR A 220 -3.25 7.32 15.94
C THR A 220 -1.97 8.16 16.03
N PHE A 221 -0.85 7.47 16.04
CA PHE A 221 0.49 8.02 16.09
C PHE A 221 1.25 7.71 14.80
N THR A 222 2.11 8.63 14.40
CA THR A 222 3.16 8.43 13.40
C THR A 222 4.49 8.23 14.10
N ILE A 223 5.23 7.19 13.75
CA ILE A 223 6.61 6.95 14.22
C ILE A 223 7.55 7.16 13.03
N THR A 224 8.40 8.19 13.11
CA THR A 224 9.41 8.47 12.07
C THR A 224 10.62 7.57 12.27
N LEU A 225 10.89 6.66 11.34
CA LEU A 225 11.89 5.60 11.52
C LEU A 225 13.35 6.11 11.56
N LYS A 226 13.64 7.28 10.99
CA LYS A 226 14.99 7.87 11.03
C LYS A 226 15.29 8.56 12.36
N SER A 227 14.33 9.29 12.91
CA SER A 227 14.52 10.09 14.12
C SER A 227 14.02 9.40 15.38
N MET A 228 13.32 8.27 15.24
CA MET A 228 12.59 7.59 16.31
C MET A 228 11.74 8.56 17.12
N LEU A 229 10.99 9.41 16.41
CA LEU A 229 10.06 10.36 17.03
C LEU A 229 8.64 9.91 16.75
N ALA A 230 7.85 9.76 17.82
CA ALA A 230 6.42 9.58 17.70
C ALA A 230 5.69 10.92 17.78
N ARG A 231 4.66 11.07 16.97
CA ARG A 231 3.75 12.21 17.00
C ARG A 231 2.32 11.71 16.89
N LYS A 232 1.43 12.21 17.75
CA LYS A 232 0.00 11.98 17.62
C LYS A 232 -0.56 12.77 16.44
N VAL A 233 -1.26 12.12 15.54
CA VAL A 233 -1.84 12.73 14.32
C VAL A 233 -3.37 12.66 14.28
N CYS A 234 -3.98 11.79 15.08
CA CYS A 234 -5.43 11.73 15.24
C CYS A 234 -5.80 11.45 16.71
N GLU A 235 -6.82 12.16 17.20
CA GLU A 235 -7.43 11.93 18.51
C GLU A 235 -8.42 10.77 18.49
N MET A 236 -8.97 10.43 17.32
CA MET A 236 -9.80 9.23 17.18
C MET A 236 -8.94 8.01 17.45
N GLY A 237 -9.45 7.08 18.28
CA GLY A 237 -8.76 5.87 18.73
C GLY A 237 -8.42 4.90 17.60
N LYS A 238 -8.81 3.62 17.72
CA LYS A 238 -8.43 2.56 16.76
C LYS A 238 -8.91 2.83 15.32
N LEU A 239 -8.11 3.56 14.54
CA LEU A 239 -8.24 3.71 13.10
C LEU A 239 -7.42 2.60 12.44
N ASN A 240 -8.08 1.52 12.01
CA ASN A 240 -7.41 0.46 11.26
C ASN A 240 -8.37 -0.06 10.18
N PRO A 241 -7.94 -0.12 8.90
CA PRO A 241 -6.63 0.28 8.37
C PRO A 241 -6.42 1.78 8.13
N VAL A 242 -5.16 2.17 7.93
CA VAL A 242 -4.75 3.49 7.45
C VAL A 242 -4.10 3.33 6.07
N PHE A 243 -4.54 4.13 5.10
CA PHE A 243 -3.95 4.19 3.76
C PHE A 243 -3.24 5.54 3.58
N PRO A 244 -1.92 5.61 3.82
CA PRO A 244 -1.20 6.88 3.74
C PRO A 244 -1.18 7.42 2.31
N TYR A 245 -1.41 8.72 2.18
CA TYR A 245 -1.32 9.44 0.91
C TYR A 245 -0.38 10.63 1.10
N VAL A 246 0.67 10.69 0.28
CA VAL A 246 1.60 11.81 0.23
C VAL A 246 1.34 12.59 -1.05
N SER A 247 1.23 13.91 -0.91
CA SER A 247 1.06 14.81 -2.04
C SER A 247 1.63 16.17 -1.70
N PHE A 248 2.12 16.85 -2.73
CA PHE A 248 2.77 18.14 -2.59
C PHE A 248 1.88 19.20 -3.25
N TYR A 249 1.61 20.27 -2.51
CA TYR A 249 0.90 21.41 -3.03
C TYR A 249 1.90 22.39 -3.65
N THR A 250 1.95 22.44 -4.99
CA THR A 250 2.72 23.47 -5.70
C THR A 250 1.79 24.62 -6.13
N ALA A 251 1.85 25.74 -5.40
CA ALA A 251 1.01 26.92 -5.66
C ALA A 251 1.20 27.55 -7.07
N ALA A 252 2.26 27.18 -7.80
CA ALA A 252 2.63 27.77 -9.08
C ALA A 252 1.73 27.36 -10.26
N ALA A 253 0.95 26.28 -10.15
CA ALA A 253 0.08 25.81 -11.23
C ALA A 253 -1.18 26.68 -11.43
N CYS A 254 -1.61 27.46 -10.43
CA CYS A 254 -2.79 28.33 -10.53
C CYS A 254 -2.54 29.63 -11.34
N ALA A 255 -1.28 29.97 -11.64
CA ALA A 255 -0.94 31.25 -12.27
C ALA A 255 -0.88 31.23 -13.81
N ARG A 256 -1.00 30.07 -14.48
CA ARG A 256 -0.92 29.97 -15.96
C ARG A 256 -2.28 29.98 -16.67
N GLY A 257 -3.30 30.55 -16.04
CA GLY A 257 -4.64 30.70 -16.60
C GLY A 257 -4.93 32.00 -17.37
N THR A 258 -3.93 32.77 -17.79
CA THR A 258 -4.18 33.97 -18.61
C THR A 258 -4.04 33.62 -20.09
N LEU A 259 -5.17 33.35 -20.75
CA LEU A 259 -5.27 33.31 -22.20
C LEU A 259 -4.79 34.64 -22.78
N ALA A 260 -3.88 34.61 -23.74
CA ALA A 260 -3.55 35.78 -24.55
C ALA A 260 -4.79 36.16 -25.40
N PRO A 261 -5.11 37.45 -25.56
CA PRO A 261 -6.26 37.86 -26.36
C PRO A 261 -6.02 37.53 -27.84
N PRO A 262 -7.08 37.25 -28.62
CA PRO A 262 -6.94 36.93 -30.03
C PRO A 262 -6.43 38.15 -30.80
N VAL A 263 -5.39 37.93 -31.61
CA VAL A 263 -4.90 38.90 -32.58
C VAL A 263 -5.98 39.11 -33.63
N GLY A 264 -6.60 40.28 -33.63
CA GLY A 264 -7.51 40.71 -34.70
C GLY A 264 -6.73 40.95 -35.98
N THR A 265 -7.12 40.27 -37.05
CA THR A 265 -6.67 40.56 -38.42
C THR A 265 -7.40 41.79 -38.94
N GLN A 266 -6.65 42.81 -39.38
CA GLN A 266 -7.12 43.80 -40.36
C GLN A 266 -7.07 43.19 -41.77
#